data_AF-A0A315R1Z5-F1
#
_entry.id   AF-A0A315R1Z5-F1
#
_cell.length_a   1.000
_cell.length_b   1.000
_cell.length_c   1.000
_cell.angle_alpha   90.00
_cell.angle_beta   90.00
_cell.angle_gamma   90.00
#
_symmetry.space_group_name_H-M   'P 1'
#
loop_
_entity.id
_entity.type
_entity.pdbx_description
1 polymer ?
#
loop_
_entity_poly.entity_id
_entity_poly.type
_entity_poly.pdbx_seq_one_letter_code
_entity_poly.pdbx_strand_id
1 'polypeptide(L)'
;PSAQTIQNWTVSLAHRLGPKIKDLDLPLSGIVAVDETYIKIKGNWHYLFTAIDGKNGCIIAQHLSKHRDAKGAITILKRIIDQYQGQDFVLVSDMAPIYRTAVHAAKAFLKTDVDHRQVKGLFTDDDNSDEVYRPYKNIIERFFGTYKAHYKRHKSFSSFDGALAHITLYQLYFNYIKPHSSFDNKAPLVVEDSRGQPINSWAQLIRWINKTDK
;
A
#
# COMPACT_ATOMS: atom_id res chain seq x y z
N PRO A 1 4.03 -30.14 7.24
CA PRO A 1 2.65 -29.61 7.37
C PRO A 1 1.97 -29.61 5.99
N SER A 2 0.64 -29.75 5.92
CA SER A 2 -0.08 -29.71 4.63
C SER A 2 -0.17 -28.29 4.06
N ALA A 3 -0.39 -28.15 2.75
CA ALA A 3 -0.59 -26.85 2.11
C ALA A 3 -1.79 -26.09 2.70
N GLN A 4 -2.88 -26.81 2.99
CA GLN A 4 -4.07 -26.23 3.65
C GLN A 4 -3.75 -25.73 5.07
N THR A 5 -2.93 -26.47 5.81
CA THR A 5 -2.49 -26.07 7.15
C THR A 5 -1.70 -24.76 7.10
N ILE A 6 -0.77 -24.63 6.15
CA ILE A 6 0.02 -23.40 5.95
C ILE A 6 -0.88 -22.23 5.56
N GLN A 7 -1.85 -22.46 4.66
CA GLN A 7 -2.83 -21.44 4.28
C GLN A 7 -3.63 -20.95 5.48
N ASN A 8 -4.12 -21.87 6.33
CA ASN A 8 -4.88 -21.52 7.53
C ASN A 8 -4.04 -20.69 8.52
N TRP A 9 -2.77 -21.04 8.71
CA TRP A 9 -1.84 -20.25 9.52
C TRP A 9 -1.61 -18.85 8.94
N THR A 10 -1.49 -18.75 7.61
CA THR A 10 -1.29 -17.48 6.90
C THR A 10 -2.49 -16.55 7.09
N VAL A 11 -3.71 -17.07 6.90
CA VAL A 11 -4.95 -16.30 7.10
C VAL A 11 -5.10 -15.89 8.57
N SER A 12 -4.84 -16.80 9.51
CA SER A 12 -4.90 -16.51 10.95
C SER A 12 -3.90 -15.42 11.35
N LEU A 13 -2.66 -15.49 10.85
CA LEU A 13 -1.65 -14.48 11.10
C LEU A 13 -2.06 -13.12 10.54
N ALA A 14 -2.56 -13.07 9.31
CA ALA A 14 -3.03 -11.83 8.71
C ALA A 14 -4.20 -11.22 9.48
N HIS A 15 -5.16 -12.03 9.92
CA HIS A 15 -6.27 -11.58 10.74
C HIS A 15 -5.78 -10.97 12.06
N ARG A 16 -4.75 -11.55 12.68
CA ARG A 16 -4.15 -11.04 13.93
C ARG A 16 -3.37 -9.74 13.72
N LEU A 17 -2.61 -9.62 12.62
CA LEU A 17 -1.72 -8.48 12.39
C LEU A 17 -2.43 -7.30 11.68
N GLY A 18 -3.43 -7.57 10.85
CA GLY A 18 -4.11 -6.58 10.03
C GLY A 18 -4.64 -5.37 10.81
N PRO A 19 -5.36 -5.55 11.94
CA PRO A 19 -5.84 -4.43 12.75
C PRO A 19 -4.73 -3.54 13.30
N LYS A 20 -3.51 -4.06 13.48
CA LYS A 20 -2.37 -3.35 14.06
C LYS A 20 -1.59 -2.53 13.04
N ILE A 21 -1.72 -2.84 11.74
CA ILE A 21 -0.95 -2.16 10.69
C ILE A 21 -1.21 -0.65 10.68
N LYS A 22 -2.44 -0.24 10.97
CA LYS A 22 -2.83 1.18 11.05
C LYS A 22 -2.27 1.91 12.27
N ASP A 23 -1.80 1.17 13.28
CA ASP A 23 -1.27 1.73 14.53
C ASP A 23 0.28 1.72 14.52
N LEU A 24 0.90 1.17 13.46
CA LEU A 24 2.34 1.22 13.28
C LEU A 24 2.73 2.63 12.84
N ASP A 25 3.70 3.22 13.55
CA ASP A 25 4.25 4.51 13.18
C ASP A 25 4.96 4.42 11.83
N LEU A 26 4.60 5.32 10.92
CA LEU A 26 5.14 5.38 9.57
C LEU A 26 5.83 6.74 9.39
N PRO A 27 7.04 6.78 8.79
CA PRO A 27 7.67 8.04 8.44
C PRO A 27 6.93 8.63 7.23
N LEU A 28 5.85 9.36 7.46
CA LEU A 28 5.06 9.97 6.40
C LEU A 28 5.75 11.24 5.89
N SER A 29 6.00 11.31 4.58
CA SER A 29 6.79 12.38 3.95
C SER A 29 6.00 13.60 3.52
N GLY A 30 4.67 13.58 3.70
CA GLY A 30 3.74 14.57 3.14
C GLY A 30 3.43 14.38 1.65
N ILE A 31 3.97 13.35 0.98
CA ILE A 31 3.69 13.05 -0.42
C ILE A 31 3.24 11.60 -0.53
N VAL A 32 2.10 11.35 -1.16
CA VAL A 32 1.51 10.02 -1.29
C VAL A 32 1.24 9.71 -2.76
N ALA A 33 1.84 8.65 -3.28
CA ALA A 33 1.50 8.11 -4.60
C ALA A 33 0.41 7.05 -4.45
N VAL A 34 -0.72 7.21 -5.15
CA VAL A 34 -1.82 6.24 -5.18
C VAL A 34 -2.07 5.73 -6.61
N ASP A 35 -2.32 4.43 -6.70
CA ASP A 35 -2.62 3.76 -7.96
C ASP A 35 -3.29 2.40 -7.69
N GLU A 36 -3.80 1.79 -8.75
CA GLU A 36 -4.44 0.49 -8.67
C GLU A 36 -3.92 -0.51 -9.70
N THR A 37 -3.96 -1.78 -9.32
CA THR A 37 -3.71 -2.88 -10.25
C THR A 37 -4.80 -3.93 -10.15
N TYR A 38 -5.01 -4.68 -11.23
CA TYR A 38 -5.87 -5.85 -11.21
C TYR A 38 -5.17 -7.06 -10.56
N ILE A 39 -5.94 -7.92 -9.89
CA ILE A 39 -5.57 -9.27 -9.43
C ILE A 39 -6.73 -10.24 -9.66
N LYS A 40 -6.48 -11.55 -9.82
CA LYS A 40 -7.56 -12.55 -9.98
C LYS A 40 -7.89 -13.23 -8.65
N ILE A 41 -9.19 -13.35 -8.38
CA ILE A 41 -9.74 -14.11 -7.25
C ILE A 41 -10.87 -14.97 -7.80
N LYS A 42 -10.77 -16.29 -7.62
CA LYS A 42 -11.67 -17.29 -8.19
C LYS A 42 -11.92 -17.06 -9.69
N GLY A 43 -10.86 -16.76 -10.44
CA GLY A 43 -10.92 -16.49 -11.88
C GLY A 43 -11.39 -15.08 -12.29
N ASN A 44 -11.94 -14.29 -11.37
CA ASN A 44 -12.49 -12.96 -11.65
C ASN A 44 -11.51 -11.85 -11.30
N TRP A 45 -11.43 -10.82 -12.14
CA TRP A 45 -10.61 -9.64 -11.87
C TRP A 45 -11.19 -8.81 -10.71
N HIS A 46 -10.31 -8.40 -9.82
CA HIS A 46 -10.52 -7.50 -8.70
C HIS A 46 -9.44 -6.42 -8.75
N TYR A 47 -9.63 -5.31 -8.05
CA TYR A 47 -8.73 -4.15 -8.06
C TYR A 47 -8.10 -3.95 -6.69
N LEU A 48 -6.78 -3.93 -6.65
CA LEU A 48 -5.98 -3.58 -5.49
C LEU A 48 -5.52 -2.14 -5.62
N PHE A 49 -6.15 -1.26 -4.87
CA PHE A 49 -5.70 0.12 -4.65
C PHE A 49 -4.57 0.10 -3.63
N THR A 50 -3.47 0.79 -3.91
CA THR A 50 -2.30 0.88 -3.03
C THR A 50 -1.84 2.33 -2.95
N ALA A 51 -1.46 2.76 -1.75
CA ALA A 51 -0.85 4.04 -1.48
C ALA A 51 0.57 3.82 -0.92
N ILE A 52 1.54 4.55 -1.47
CA ILE A 52 2.95 4.48 -1.10
C ILE A 52 3.44 5.87 -0.72
N ASP A 53 4.28 5.93 0.31
CA ASP A 53 4.98 7.16 0.68
C ASP A 53 5.96 7.58 -0.41
N GLY A 54 5.86 8.81 -0.88
CA GLY A 54 6.59 9.32 -2.02
C GLY A 54 8.11 9.37 -1.81
N LYS A 55 8.60 9.57 -0.58
CA LYS A 55 10.04 9.68 -0.31
C LYS A 55 10.61 8.40 0.29
N ASN A 56 9.89 7.81 1.23
CA ASN A 56 10.32 6.62 1.99
C ASN A 56 9.94 5.32 1.29
N GLY A 57 9.06 5.35 0.29
CA GLY A 57 8.71 4.20 -0.54
C GLY A 57 8.03 3.05 0.21
N CYS A 58 7.58 3.26 1.44
CA CYS A 58 6.82 2.28 2.21
C CYS A 58 5.34 2.31 1.83
N ILE A 59 4.67 1.17 1.90
CA ILE A 59 3.23 1.09 1.71
C ILE A 59 2.53 1.68 2.93
N ILE A 60 1.69 2.69 2.70
CA ILE A 60 0.92 3.39 3.73
C ILE A 60 -0.45 2.71 3.93
N ALA A 61 -1.12 2.42 2.82
CA ALA A 61 -2.47 1.85 2.83
C ALA A 61 -2.74 0.99 1.61
N GLN A 62 -3.63 0.00 1.77
CA GLN A 62 -4.13 -0.82 0.68
C GLN A 62 -5.65 -1.05 0.82
N HIS A 63 -6.31 -1.24 -0.32
CA HIS A 63 -7.71 -1.59 -0.37
C HIS A 63 -7.99 -2.52 -1.55
N LEU A 64 -8.54 -3.70 -1.25
CA LEU A 64 -8.99 -4.66 -2.25
C LEU A 64 -10.48 -4.46 -2.51
N SER A 65 -10.84 -4.19 -3.76
CA SER A 65 -12.21 -4.00 -4.23
C SER A 65 -12.54 -4.96 -5.37
N LYS A 66 -13.82 -5.30 -5.53
CA LYS A 66 -14.32 -6.05 -6.69
C LYS A 66 -14.37 -5.20 -7.96
N HIS A 67 -14.49 -3.87 -7.81
CA HIS A 67 -14.69 -2.94 -8.92
C HIS A 67 -13.69 -1.78 -8.87
N ARG A 68 -13.35 -1.24 -10.04
CA ARG A 68 -12.59 0.01 -10.18
C ARG A 68 -13.58 1.16 -10.21
N ASP A 69 -14.05 1.54 -9.03
CA ASP A 69 -15.09 2.54 -8.86
C ASP A 69 -14.66 3.67 -7.90
N ALA A 70 -15.47 4.72 -7.85
CA ALA A 70 -15.26 5.83 -6.92
C ALA A 70 -15.30 5.36 -5.46
N LYS A 71 -16.06 4.31 -5.13
CA LYS A 71 -16.13 3.76 -3.76
C LYS A 71 -14.77 3.20 -3.33
N GLY A 72 -14.09 2.46 -4.20
CA GLY A 72 -12.73 1.99 -3.97
C GLY A 72 -11.74 3.13 -3.77
N ALA A 73 -11.80 4.15 -4.65
CA ALA A 73 -10.95 5.35 -4.55
C ALA A 73 -11.20 6.16 -3.27
N ILE A 74 -12.46 6.35 -2.86
CA ILE A 74 -12.83 7.00 -1.59
C ILE A 74 -12.31 6.18 -0.40
N THR A 75 -12.42 4.85 -0.46
CA THR A 75 -11.98 3.98 0.64
C THR A 75 -10.47 4.02 0.84
N ILE A 76 -9.68 3.99 -0.24
CA ILE A 76 -8.22 4.13 -0.12
C ILE A 76 -7.85 5.55 0.35
N LEU A 77 -8.52 6.59 -0.16
CA LEU A 77 -8.27 7.97 0.27
C LEU A 77 -8.56 8.18 1.75
N LYS A 78 -9.68 7.64 2.25
CA LYS A 78 -9.99 7.66 3.68
C LYS A 78 -8.89 7.01 4.51
N ARG A 79 -8.38 5.85 4.08
CA ARG A 79 -7.28 5.17 4.78
C ARG A 79 -5.99 5.98 4.80
N ILE A 80 -5.71 6.75 3.74
CA ILE A 80 -4.57 7.67 3.71
C ILE A 80 -4.79 8.81 4.72
N ILE A 81 -5.96 9.46 4.70
CA ILE A 81 -6.31 10.54 5.63
C ILE A 81 -6.22 10.07 7.08
N ASP A 82 -6.73 8.89 7.39
CA ASP A 82 -6.66 8.28 8.73
C ASP A 82 -5.20 8.10 9.19
N GLN A 83 -4.27 7.78 8.28
CA GLN A 83 -2.85 7.63 8.60
C GLN A 83 -2.14 8.96 8.87
N TYR A 84 -2.52 10.02 8.16
CA TYR A 84 -1.95 11.36 8.36
C TYR A 84 -2.52 12.08 9.58
N GLN A 85 -3.58 11.56 10.21
CA GLN A 85 -4.14 12.08 11.47
C GLN A 85 -4.38 13.60 11.47
N GLY A 86 -4.85 14.13 10.33
CA GLY A 86 -5.13 15.56 10.13
C GLY A 86 -3.95 16.40 9.64
N GLN A 87 -2.78 15.81 9.41
CA GLN A 87 -1.66 16.47 8.73
C GLN A 87 -1.94 16.60 7.23
N ASP A 88 -1.46 17.71 6.64
CA ASP A 88 -1.56 17.94 5.20
C ASP A 88 -0.63 17.02 4.40
N PHE A 89 -1.08 16.63 3.22
CA PHE A 89 -0.28 15.87 2.27
C PHE A 89 -0.69 16.14 0.83
N VAL A 90 0.23 15.89 -0.09
CA VAL A 90 -0.01 15.91 -1.53
C VAL A 90 -0.33 14.50 -2.02
N LEU A 91 -1.50 14.33 -2.62
CA LEU A 91 -1.91 13.11 -3.28
C LEU A 91 -1.49 13.15 -4.75
N VAL A 92 -0.72 12.15 -5.18
CA VAL A 92 -0.28 11.98 -6.57
C VAL A 92 -0.98 10.77 -7.16
N SER A 93 -1.72 10.95 -8.26
CA SER A 93 -2.37 9.84 -8.99
C SER A 93 -2.26 10.02 -10.51
N ASP A 94 -2.78 9.04 -11.26
CA ASP A 94 -3.03 9.22 -12.69
C ASP A 94 -4.22 10.18 -12.94
N MET A 95 -4.55 10.38 -14.21
CA MET A 95 -5.70 11.18 -14.62
C MET A 95 -7.05 10.47 -14.48
N ALA A 96 -7.14 9.33 -13.77
CA ALA A 96 -8.40 8.60 -13.67
C ALA A 96 -9.48 9.43 -12.95
N PRO A 97 -10.70 9.54 -13.53
CA PRO A 97 -11.78 10.34 -12.94
C PRO A 97 -12.16 9.92 -11.51
N ILE A 98 -11.97 8.65 -11.15
CA ILE A 98 -12.32 8.10 -9.83
C ILE A 98 -11.59 8.82 -8.69
N TYR A 99 -10.35 9.28 -8.89
CA TYR A 99 -9.58 9.98 -7.86
C TYR A 99 -10.07 11.40 -7.65
N ARG A 100 -10.44 12.12 -8.73
CA ARG A 100 -11.09 13.44 -8.60
C ARG A 100 -12.41 13.35 -7.84
N THR A 101 -13.22 12.34 -8.15
CA THR A 101 -14.46 12.07 -7.40
C THR A 101 -14.16 11.77 -5.93
N ALA A 102 -13.11 11.00 -5.64
CA ALA A 102 -12.73 10.69 -4.27
C ALA A 102 -12.28 11.93 -3.49
N VAL A 103 -11.47 12.82 -4.10
CA VAL A 103 -11.02 14.07 -3.49
C VAL A 103 -12.20 15.00 -3.19
N HIS A 104 -13.14 15.16 -4.14
CA HIS A 104 -14.35 15.93 -3.90
C HIS A 104 -15.20 15.35 -2.76
N ALA A 105 -15.36 14.02 -2.72
CA ALA A 105 -16.05 13.34 -1.63
C ALA A 105 -15.33 13.51 -0.28
N ALA A 106 -14.00 13.50 -0.25
CA ALA A 106 -13.21 13.76 0.96
C ALA A 106 -13.51 15.17 1.50
N LYS A 107 -13.52 16.19 0.64
CA LYS A 107 -13.86 17.56 1.03
C LYS A 107 -15.29 17.67 1.58
N ALA A 108 -16.25 17.05 0.90
CA ALA A 108 -17.65 17.12 1.29
C ALA A 108 -17.97 16.35 2.59
N PHE A 109 -17.48 15.11 2.70
CA PHE A 109 -17.90 14.15 3.73
C PHE A 109 -16.85 13.93 4.84
N LEU A 110 -15.56 14.00 4.53
CA LEU A 110 -14.48 13.83 5.50
C LEU A 110 -13.94 15.16 6.04
N LYS A 111 -14.36 16.30 5.45
CA LYS A 111 -13.92 17.65 5.82
C LYS A 111 -12.40 17.85 5.69
N THR A 112 -11.79 17.15 4.73
CA THR A 112 -10.37 17.24 4.43
C THR A 112 -10.19 17.76 3.00
N ASP A 113 -9.46 18.86 2.84
CA ASP A 113 -9.08 19.37 1.53
C ASP A 113 -7.73 18.77 1.15
N VAL A 114 -7.70 17.94 0.12
CA VAL A 114 -6.51 17.19 -0.29
C VAL A 114 -5.88 17.88 -1.49
N ASP A 115 -4.60 18.25 -1.40
CA ASP A 115 -3.85 18.75 -2.56
C ASP A 115 -3.62 17.59 -3.55
N HIS A 116 -4.43 17.54 -4.60
CA HIS A 116 -4.40 16.47 -5.59
C HIS A 116 -3.64 16.89 -6.85
N ARG A 117 -2.54 16.20 -7.13
CA ARG A 117 -1.70 16.37 -8.31
C ARG A 117 -1.87 15.17 -9.23
N GLN A 118 -2.35 15.42 -10.44
CA GLN A 118 -2.54 14.40 -11.45
C GLN A 118 -1.32 14.38 -12.36
N VAL A 119 -0.74 13.21 -12.62
CA VAL A 119 0.36 13.07 -13.58
C VAL A 119 -0.20 12.61 -14.92
N LYS A 120 -0.01 13.42 -15.97
CA LYS A 120 -0.33 13.02 -17.35
C LYS A 120 0.48 11.81 -17.82
N GLY A 121 -0.18 10.95 -18.59
CA GLY A 121 0.45 9.86 -19.36
C GLY A 121 1.44 10.37 -20.42
N LEU A 122 2.02 9.46 -21.20
CA LEU A 122 3.05 9.77 -22.23
C LEU A 122 2.66 11.01 -23.05
N PHE A 123 3.64 11.91 -23.18
CA PHE A 123 3.56 13.31 -23.59
C PHE A 123 2.61 13.60 -24.77
N THR A 124 1.79 14.64 -24.62
CA THR A 124 1.43 15.56 -25.70
C THR A 124 1.93 16.92 -25.22
N ASP A 125 2.71 17.56 -26.07
CA ASP A 125 3.56 18.72 -25.76
C ASP A 125 2.77 19.89 -25.14
N ASP A 126 3.48 20.69 -24.31
CA ASP A 126 3.17 22.07 -23.88
C ASP A 126 2.87 22.38 -22.41
N ASP A 127 2.96 21.44 -21.45
CA ASP A 127 2.97 21.85 -20.03
C ASP A 127 3.68 20.84 -19.11
N ASN A 128 4.93 21.12 -18.73
CA ASN A 128 5.80 20.26 -17.92
C ASN A 128 5.54 20.34 -16.40
N SER A 129 4.43 20.95 -15.97
CA SER A 129 4.11 21.12 -14.54
C SER A 129 3.98 19.79 -13.76
N ASP A 130 3.71 18.68 -14.44
CA ASP A 130 3.60 17.35 -13.81
C ASP A 130 4.93 16.62 -13.64
N GLU A 131 6.05 17.11 -14.21
CA GLU A 131 7.36 16.44 -14.13
C GLU A 131 7.86 16.29 -12.70
N VAL A 132 7.55 17.27 -11.83
CA VAL A 132 7.95 17.27 -10.42
C VAL A 132 7.36 16.07 -9.67
N TYR A 133 6.14 15.65 -10.04
CA TYR A 133 5.43 14.55 -9.35
C TYR A 133 5.56 13.19 -10.06
N ARG A 134 6.06 13.16 -11.30
CA ARG A 134 6.28 11.93 -12.08
C ARG A 134 7.17 10.89 -11.37
N PRO A 135 8.25 11.26 -10.64
CA PRO A 135 9.05 10.29 -9.88
C PRO A 135 8.23 9.48 -8.87
N TYR A 136 7.24 10.09 -8.21
CA TYR A 136 6.38 9.40 -7.24
C TYR A 136 5.46 8.39 -7.91
N LYS A 137 4.96 8.71 -9.11
CA LYS A 137 4.21 7.76 -9.93
C LYS A 137 5.08 6.56 -10.35
N ASN A 138 6.33 6.81 -10.73
CA ASN A 138 7.27 5.74 -11.07
C ASN A 138 7.54 4.79 -9.89
N ILE A 139 7.55 5.29 -8.64
CA ILE A 139 7.74 4.46 -7.44
C ILE A 139 6.62 3.42 -7.32
N ILE A 140 5.36 3.84 -7.45
CA ILE A 140 4.23 2.92 -7.33
C ILE A 140 4.11 1.95 -8.52
N GLU A 141 4.50 2.37 -9.73
CA GLU A 141 4.58 1.48 -10.88
C GLU A 141 5.64 0.37 -10.68
N ARG A 142 6.82 0.73 -10.17
CA ARG A 142 7.88 -0.24 -9.80
C ARG A 142 7.41 -1.17 -8.69
N PHE A 143 6.70 -0.65 -7.70
CA PHE A 143 6.07 -1.46 -6.67
C PHE A 143 5.13 -2.50 -7.30
N PHE A 144 4.22 -2.10 -8.18
CA PHE A 144 3.31 -3.04 -8.82
C PHE A 144 4.02 -4.04 -9.73
N GLY A 145 5.11 -3.64 -10.39
CA GLY A 145 5.99 -4.58 -11.10
C GLY A 145 6.52 -5.67 -10.17
N THR A 146 7.02 -5.27 -9.00
CA THR A 146 7.54 -6.17 -7.96
C THR A 146 6.44 -7.07 -7.37
N TYR A 147 5.28 -6.49 -7.04
CA TYR A 147 4.13 -7.20 -6.52
C TYR A 147 3.60 -8.22 -7.53
N LYS A 148 3.47 -7.84 -8.82
CA LYS A 148 3.04 -8.75 -9.88
C LYS A 148 3.99 -9.92 -10.07
N ALA A 149 5.30 -9.71 -9.95
CA ALA A 149 6.27 -10.81 -9.99
C ALA A 149 6.05 -11.81 -8.84
N HIS A 150 5.71 -11.33 -7.64
CA HIS A 150 5.35 -12.16 -6.50
C HIS A 150 4.00 -12.88 -6.72
N TYR A 151 2.99 -12.15 -7.17
CA TYR A 151 1.63 -12.64 -7.44
C TYR A 151 1.55 -13.64 -8.60
N LYS A 152 2.36 -13.52 -9.66
CA LYS A 152 2.34 -14.39 -10.85
C LYS A 152 2.43 -15.88 -10.49
N ARG A 153 3.09 -16.23 -9.39
CA ARG A 153 3.18 -17.62 -8.88
C ARG A 153 1.83 -18.19 -8.45
N HIS A 154 0.90 -17.34 -8.01
CA HIS A 154 -0.44 -17.74 -7.58
C HIS A 154 -1.43 -17.90 -8.75
N LYS A 155 -1.23 -17.17 -9.87
CA LYS A 155 -2.14 -17.06 -11.04
C LYS A 155 -3.53 -16.48 -10.71
N SER A 156 -4.21 -17.01 -9.69
CA SER A 156 -5.47 -16.56 -9.10
C SER A 156 -5.55 -17.02 -7.65
N PHE A 157 -6.04 -16.17 -6.76
CA PHE A 157 -6.39 -16.61 -5.39
C PHE A 157 -7.64 -17.49 -5.41
N SER A 158 -7.72 -18.46 -4.50
CA SER A 158 -8.87 -19.35 -4.33
C SER A 158 -10.00 -18.73 -3.49
N SER A 159 -9.73 -17.67 -2.74
CA SER A 159 -10.71 -16.94 -1.92
C SER A 159 -10.34 -15.47 -1.76
N PHE A 160 -11.34 -14.65 -1.42
CA PHE A 160 -11.14 -13.23 -1.13
C PHE A 160 -10.29 -13.04 0.13
N ASP A 161 -10.57 -13.82 1.19
CA ASP A 161 -9.78 -13.79 2.43
C ASP A 161 -8.33 -14.20 2.21
N GLY A 162 -8.08 -15.17 1.32
CA GLY A 162 -6.73 -15.56 0.95
C GLY A 162 -5.97 -14.44 0.24
N ALA A 163 -6.65 -13.69 -0.63
CA ALA A 163 -6.09 -12.51 -1.27
C ALA A 163 -5.81 -11.39 -0.25
N LEU A 164 -6.77 -11.12 0.63
CA LEU A 164 -6.63 -10.11 1.69
C LEU A 164 -5.48 -10.46 2.64
N ALA A 165 -5.37 -11.73 3.05
CA ALA A 165 -4.27 -12.21 3.88
C ALA A 165 -2.91 -12.05 3.19
N HIS A 166 -2.84 -12.38 1.89
CA HIS A 166 -1.63 -12.20 1.11
C HIS A 166 -1.21 -10.72 1.05
N ILE A 167 -2.14 -9.82 0.72
CA ILE A 167 -1.87 -8.38 0.60
C ILE A 167 -1.41 -7.81 1.95
N THR A 168 -2.11 -8.15 3.03
CA THR A 168 -1.79 -7.73 4.40
C THR A 168 -0.37 -8.15 4.80
N LEU A 169 -0.02 -9.42 4.59
CA LEU A 169 1.31 -9.92 4.94
C LEU A 169 2.38 -9.42 3.96
N TYR A 170 2.04 -9.22 2.69
CA TYR A 170 2.95 -8.63 1.72
C TYR A 170 3.31 -7.20 2.10
N GLN A 171 2.36 -6.41 2.61
CA GLN A 171 2.66 -5.06 3.11
C GLN A 171 3.70 -5.07 4.22
N LEU A 172 3.53 -5.94 5.23
CA LEU A 172 4.49 -6.08 6.31
C LEU A 172 5.85 -6.58 5.82
N TYR A 173 5.86 -7.59 4.95
CA TYR A 173 7.08 -8.10 4.34
C TYR A 173 7.80 -7.01 3.54
N PHE A 174 7.08 -6.30 2.68
CA PHE A 174 7.63 -5.25 1.83
C PHE A 174 8.22 -4.12 2.67
N ASN A 175 7.49 -3.63 3.67
CA ASN A 175 7.90 -2.49 4.47
C ASN A 175 9.08 -2.81 5.40
N TYR A 176 9.12 -4.00 6.01
CA TYR A 176 10.02 -4.26 7.14
C TYR A 176 11.06 -5.36 6.92
N ILE A 177 10.93 -6.20 5.88
CA ILE A 177 11.79 -7.40 5.71
C ILE A 177 12.46 -7.42 4.34
N LYS A 178 11.73 -7.08 3.27
CA LYS A 178 12.20 -7.27 1.91
C LYS A 178 13.35 -6.30 1.61
N PRO A 179 14.52 -6.75 1.15
CA PRO A 179 15.57 -5.85 0.71
C PRO A 179 15.25 -5.19 -0.64
N HIS A 180 15.66 -3.94 -0.79
CA HIS A 180 15.50 -3.14 -2.01
C HIS A 180 16.82 -2.47 -2.39
N SER A 181 17.21 -2.58 -3.66
CA SER A 181 18.43 -1.94 -4.17
C SER A 181 18.40 -0.42 -4.00
N SER A 182 17.22 0.20 -4.10
CA SER A 182 17.03 1.65 -3.87
C SER A 182 17.20 2.09 -2.42
N PHE A 183 17.30 1.15 -1.47
CA PHE A 183 17.40 1.40 -0.03
C PHE A 183 18.64 0.69 0.54
N ASP A 184 19.78 0.72 -0.18
CA ASP A 184 21.04 0.08 0.23
C ASP A 184 20.89 -1.41 0.61
N ASN A 185 20.03 -2.13 -0.13
CA ASN A 185 19.65 -3.53 0.14
C ASN A 185 18.98 -3.76 1.51
N LYS A 186 18.36 -2.73 2.09
CA LYS A 186 17.51 -2.79 3.29
C LYS A 186 16.03 -2.71 2.90
N ALA A 187 15.17 -2.98 3.87
CA ALA A 187 13.74 -2.69 3.76
C ALA A 187 13.48 -1.18 3.82
N PRO A 188 12.35 -0.68 3.27
CA PRO A 188 11.98 0.73 3.36
C PRO A 188 11.94 1.23 4.81
N LEU A 189 11.49 0.40 5.74
CA LEU A 189 11.44 0.70 7.17
C LEU A 189 12.40 -0.22 7.91
N VAL A 190 13.40 0.38 8.54
CA VAL A 190 14.35 -0.32 9.41
C VAL A 190 13.95 -0.05 10.85
N VAL A 191 13.54 -1.10 11.55
CA VAL A 191 13.19 -1.06 12.97
C VAL A 191 14.06 -2.04 13.73
N GLU A 192 14.30 -1.73 15.00
CA GLU A 192 15.16 -2.53 15.88
C GLU A 192 14.34 -3.34 16.88
N ASP A 193 14.87 -4.51 17.25
CA ASP A 193 14.35 -5.27 18.37
C ASP A 193 14.83 -4.71 19.71
N SER A 194 14.42 -5.34 20.82
CA SER A 194 14.80 -4.89 22.17
C SER A 194 16.30 -5.00 22.49
N ARG A 195 17.11 -5.55 21.60
CA ARG A 195 18.57 -5.64 21.72
C ARG A 195 19.28 -4.66 20.78
N GLY A 196 18.54 -3.73 20.15
CA GLY A 196 19.07 -2.80 19.16
C GLY A 196 19.50 -3.48 17.85
N GLN A 197 18.96 -4.67 17.54
CA GLN A 197 19.30 -5.37 16.30
C GLN A 197 18.21 -5.17 15.26
N PRO A 198 18.57 -4.92 13.98
CA PRO A 198 17.59 -4.71 12.92
C PRO A 198 16.74 -5.96 12.72
N ILE A 199 15.43 -5.75 12.56
CA ILE A 199 14.48 -6.81 12.25
C ILE A 199 14.66 -7.25 10.80
N ASN A 200 14.88 -8.54 10.58
CA ASN A 200 15.08 -9.11 9.24
C ASN A 200 14.30 -10.41 9.00
N SER A 201 13.47 -10.82 9.98
CA SER A 201 12.71 -12.06 9.93
C SER A 201 11.28 -11.88 10.43
N TRP A 202 10.38 -12.75 9.95
CA TRP A 202 8.99 -12.79 10.42
C TRP A 202 8.88 -12.99 11.93
N ALA A 203 9.72 -13.84 12.51
CA ALA A 203 9.69 -14.10 13.95
C ALA A 203 10.01 -12.85 14.78
N GLN A 204 11.01 -12.07 14.36
CA GLN A 204 11.34 -10.80 15.00
C GLN A 204 10.23 -9.76 14.79
N LEU A 205 9.74 -9.61 13.55
CA LEU A 205 8.69 -8.65 13.22
C LEU A 205 7.42 -8.91 14.03
N ILE A 206 6.97 -10.16 14.10
CA ILE A 206 5.80 -10.54 14.90
C ILE A 206 6.02 -10.19 16.37
N ARG A 207 7.21 -10.44 16.94
CA ARG A 207 7.50 -10.06 18.33
C ARG A 207 7.47 -8.55 18.54
N TRP A 208 8.02 -7.79 17.60
CA TRP A 208 8.04 -6.33 17.65
C TRP A 208 6.63 -5.74 17.58
N ILE A 209 5.82 -6.14 16.59
CA ILE A 209 4.42 -5.68 16.45
C ILE A 209 3.57 -6.00 17.70
N ASN A 210 3.84 -7.13 18.38
CA ASN A 210 3.09 -7.48 19.59
C ASN A 210 3.61 -6.78 20.87
N LYS A 211 4.79 -6.15 20.84
CA LYS A 211 5.30 -5.36 21.96
C LYS A 211 4.73 -3.94 21.95
N THR A 212 4.45 -3.39 20.78
CA THR A 212 3.81 -2.08 20.60
C THR A 212 2.37 -2.02 21.14
N ASP A 213 1.79 -3.14 21.58
CA ASP A 213 0.46 -3.24 22.21
C ASP A 213 0.43 -2.84 23.70
N LYS A 214 1.59 -2.58 24.32
CA LYS A 214 1.71 -2.18 25.74
C LYS A 214 2.00 -0.70 25.87
#